data_AF-A0A376FA20-F1
#
_entry.id   AF-A0A376FA20-F1
#
_cell.length_a   1.000
_cell.length_b   1.000
_cell.length_c   1.000
_cell.angle_alpha   90.00
_cell.angle_beta   90.00
_cell.angle_gamma   90.00
#
_symmetry.space_group_name_H-M   'P 1'
#
loop_
_entity.id
_entity.type
_entity.pdbx_description
1 polymer ?
#
loop_
_entity_poly.entity_id
_entity_poly.type
_entity_poly.pdbx_seq_one_letter_code
_entity_poly.pdbx_strand_id
1 'polypeptide(L)'
;MQQFEWVHAAWLGLAIVLEILANVLLKFSDGFRRKLYGLMSIAAVLGAFSALSQAVKGIDLSVAYALWGGFGIAATLAAGWVLFASA
;
A
#
# COMPACT_ATOMS: atom_id res chain seq x y z
N MET A 1 -16.86 -11.49 21.41
CA MET A 1 -17.38 -10.33 20.64
C MET A 1 -16.71 -10.34 19.28
N GLN A 2 -17.38 -10.94 18.31
CA GLN A 2 -16.92 -11.22 16.95
C GLN A 2 -17.09 -9.96 16.09
N GLN A 3 -16.28 -8.92 16.35
CA GLN A 3 -16.29 -7.64 15.64
C GLN A 3 -15.45 -7.70 14.34
N PHE A 4 -15.44 -8.87 13.70
CA PHE A 4 -14.22 -9.45 13.12
C PHE A 4 -14.00 -9.24 11.62
N GLU A 5 -14.96 -8.78 10.81
CA GLU A 5 -14.71 -8.75 9.34
C GLU A 5 -14.34 -7.35 8.82
N TRP A 6 -15.16 -6.34 9.13
CA TRP A 6 -15.11 -5.04 8.44
C TRP A 6 -13.91 -4.17 8.84
N VAL A 7 -13.48 -4.23 10.10
CA VAL A 7 -12.36 -3.42 10.58
C VAL A 7 -11.04 -3.92 10.00
N HIS A 8 -10.84 -5.23 9.94
CA HIS A 8 -9.63 -5.82 9.35
C HIS A 8 -9.59 -5.62 7.83
N ALA A 9 -10.74 -5.72 7.15
CA ALA A 9 -10.86 -5.36 5.74
C ALA A 9 -10.56 -3.88 5.49
N ALA A 10 -10.99 -2.97 6.39
CA ALA A 10 -10.65 -1.56 6.31
C ALA A 10 -9.15 -1.31 6.51
N TRP A 11 -8.50 -2.01 7.45
CA TRP A 11 -7.05 -1.97 7.63
C TRP A 11 -6.30 -2.48 6.39
N LEU A 12 -6.80 -3.53 5.75
CA LEU A 12 -6.25 -4.05 4.50
C LEU A 12 -6.38 -3.04 3.36
N GLY A 13 -7.55 -2.41 3.21
CA GLY A 13 -7.76 -1.32 2.25
C GLY A 13 -6.81 -0.15 2.49
N LEU A 14 -6.63 0.25 3.76
CA LEU A 14 -5.68 1.29 4.13
C LEU A 14 -4.23 0.92 3.79
N ALA A 15 -3.84 -0.35 4.03
CA ALA A 15 -2.52 -0.85 3.68
C ALA A 15 -2.25 -0.77 2.17
N ILE A 16 -3.23 -1.15 1.34
CA ILE A 16 -3.15 -1.05 -0.12
C ILE A 16 -2.98 0.42 -0.56
N VAL A 17 -3.80 1.33 -0.01
CA VAL A 17 -3.73 2.77 -0.35
C VAL A 17 -2.37 3.36 0.01
N LEU A 18 -1.86 3.05 1.20
CA LEU A 18 -0.55 3.52 1.66
C LEU A 18 0.59 2.96 0.80
N GLU A 19 0.49 1.71 0.35
CA GLU A 19 1.47 1.11 -0.56
C GLU A 19 1.49 1.80 -1.92
N ILE A 20 0.32 2.05 -2.52
CA ILE A 20 0.22 2.79 -3.78
C ILE A 20 0.84 4.18 -3.61
N LEU A 21 0.50 4.88 -2.53
CA LEU A 21 1.05 6.20 -2.23
C LEU A 21 2.57 6.15 -2.08
N ALA A 22 3.09 5.12 -1.41
CA ALA A 22 4.51 4.92 -1.26
C ALA A 22 5.23 4.71 -2.59
N ASN A 23 4.68 3.89 -3.49
CA ASN A 23 5.21 3.64 -4.83
C ASN A 23 5.17 4.91 -5.70
N VAL A 24 4.08 5.67 -5.63
CA VAL A 24 3.95 6.94 -6.34
C VAL A 24 4.99 7.95 -5.84
N LEU A 25 5.10 8.13 -4.53
CA LEU A 25 6.10 9.01 -3.91
C LEU A 25 7.54 8.57 -4.23
N LEU A 26 7.80 7.26 -4.27
CA LEU A 26 9.09 6.71 -4.64
C LEU A 26 9.45 7.10 -6.07
N LYS A 27 8.49 6.98 -7.00
CA LYS A 27 8.69 7.37 -8.39
C LYS A 27 8.89 8.87 -8.55
N PHE A 28 8.13 9.69 -7.82
CA PHE A 28 8.34 11.14 -7.74
C PHE A 28 9.68 11.54 -7.11
N SER A 29 10.26 10.69 -6.27
CA SER A 29 11.57 10.94 -5.67
C SER A 29 12.74 10.87 -6.67
N ASP A 30 12.49 10.39 -7.90
CA ASP A 30 13.50 10.15 -8.94
C ASP A 30 14.65 9.28 -8.39
N GLY A 31 14.30 8.14 -7.80
CA GLY A 31 15.27 7.22 -7.18
C GLY A 31 16.00 7.84 -5.98
N PHE A 32 15.28 8.52 -5.08
CA PHE A 32 15.82 9.21 -3.90
C PHE A 32 16.64 10.48 -4.17
N ARG A 33 16.71 10.97 -5.41
CA ARG A 33 17.30 12.29 -5.70
C ARG A 33 16.60 13.41 -4.95
N ARG A 34 15.27 13.34 -4.82
CA ARG A 34 14.49 14.24 -3.96
C ARG A 34 14.22 13.58 -2.60
N LYS A 35 15.13 13.83 -1.65
CA LYS A 35 15.13 13.21 -0.31
C LYS A 35 13.81 13.32 0.45
N LEU A 36 13.08 14.43 0.29
CA LEU A 36 11.78 14.63 0.95
C LEU A 36 10.75 13.58 0.50
N TYR A 37 10.54 13.42 -0.81
CA TYR A 37 9.60 12.44 -1.35
C TYR A 37 10.04 10.99 -1.06
N GLY A 38 11.35 10.73 -1.10
CA GLY A 38 11.90 9.42 -0.72
C GLY A 38 11.61 9.08 0.75
N LEU A 39 11.80 10.03 1.67
CA LEU A 39 11.50 9.82 3.09
C LEU A 39 10.00 9.63 3.34
N MET A 40 9.15 10.40 2.66
CA MET A 40 7.69 10.24 2.74
C MET A 40 7.24 8.88 2.18
N SER A 41 7.87 8.38 1.12
CA SER A 41 7.63 7.05 0.57
C SER A 41 7.97 5.95 1.58
N ILE A 42 9.13 6.03 2.23
CA ILE A 42 9.52 5.08 3.29
C ILE A 42 8.50 5.12 4.44
N ALA A 43 8.10 6.30 4.89
CA ALA A 43 7.10 6.45 5.95
C ALA A 43 5.75 5.83 5.54
N ALA A 44 5.34 5.99 4.28
CA ALA A 44 4.12 5.40 3.75
C ALA A 44 4.21 3.87 3.66
N VAL A 45 5.34 3.29 3.23
CA VAL A 45 5.58 1.83 3.26
C VAL A 45 5.47 1.29 4.69
N LEU A 46 6.11 1.97 5.65
CA LEU A 46 6.05 1.54 7.06
C LEU A 46 4.62 1.62 7.61
N GLY A 47 3.86 2.65 7.22
CA GLY A 47 2.43 2.75 7.51
C GLY A 47 1.63 1.61 6.89
N ALA A 48 1.90 1.27 5.63
CA ALA A 48 1.23 0.18 4.91
C ALA A 48 1.44 -1.16 5.62
N PHE A 49 2.69 -1.47 5.97
CA PHE A 49 3.03 -2.69 6.73
C PHE A 49 2.40 -2.72 8.12
N SER A 50 2.33 -1.57 8.79
CA SER A 50 1.69 -1.46 10.11
C SER A 50 0.17 -1.73 10.02
N ALA A 51 -0.48 -1.17 8.99
CA ALA A 51 -1.89 -1.42 8.71
C ALA A 51 -2.15 -2.88 8.33
N LEU A 52 -1.29 -3.47 7.49
CA LEU A 52 -1.36 -4.89 7.13
C LEU A 52 -1.20 -5.79 8.36
N SER A 53 -0.27 -5.47 9.26
CA SER A 53 -0.07 -6.19 10.52
C SER A 53 -1.33 -6.18 11.40
N GLN A 54 -2.14 -5.12 11.33
CA GLN A 54 -3.44 -5.09 12.00
C GLN A 54 -4.49 -5.92 11.26
N ALA A 55 -4.52 -5.88 9.93
CA ALA A 55 -5.45 -6.66 9.12
C ALA A 55 -5.30 -8.18 9.32
N VAL A 56 -4.07 -8.69 9.38
CA VAL A 56 -3.77 -10.12 9.56
C VAL A 56 -4.12 -10.66 10.96
N LYS A 57 -4.45 -9.79 11.93
CA LYS A 57 -4.96 -10.23 13.23
C LYS A 57 -6.37 -10.78 13.16
N GLY A 58 -7.12 -10.41 12.11
CA GLY A 58 -8.47 -10.92 11.90
C GLY A 58 -8.78 -11.49 10.52
N ILE A 59 -7.78 -11.57 9.65
CA ILE A 59 -7.88 -12.26 8.36
C ILE A 59 -6.74 -13.28 8.30
N ASP A 60 -6.99 -14.45 7.73
CA ASP A 60 -5.94 -15.43 7.46
C ASP A 60 -4.77 -14.77 6.71
N LEU A 61 -3.56 -15.01 7.19
CA LEU A 61 -2.34 -14.42 6.64
C LEU A 61 -2.24 -14.64 5.13
N SER A 62 -2.57 -15.85 4.65
CA SER A 62 -2.58 -16.18 3.23
C SER A 62 -3.57 -15.34 2.42
N VAL A 63 -4.78 -15.11 2.96
CA VAL A 63 -5.82 -14.31 2.30
C VAL A 63 -5.41 -12.84 2.26
N ALA A 64 -4.93 -12.31 3.39
CA ALA A 64 -4.47 -10.93 3.48
C ALA A 64 -3.31 -10.65 2.50
N TYR A 65 -2.31 -11.53 2.42
CA TYR A 65 -1.20 -11.38 1.47
C TYR A 65 -1.65 -11.52 0.01
N ALA A 66 -2.57 -12.44 -0.29
CA ALA A 66 -3.10 -12.60 -1.64
C ALA A 66 -3.84 -11.34 -2.11
N LEU A 67 -4.68 -10.76 -1.25
CA LEU A 67 -5.41 -9.53 -1.54
C LEU A 67 -4.47 -8.33 -1.61
N TRP A 68 -3.63 -8.14 -0.60
CA TRP A 68 -2.69 -7.02 -0.54
C TRP A 68 -1.75 -7.01 -1.75
N GLY A 69 -1.11 -8.14 -2.06
CA GLY A 69 -0.23 -8.26 -3.22
C GLY A 69 -0.98 -8.10 -4.55
N GLY A 70 -2.15 -8.73 -4.71
CA GLY A 70 -2.94 -8.64 -5.93
C GLY A 70 -3.43 -7.21 -6.23
N PHE A 71 -4.05 -6.57 -5.25
CA PHE A 71 -4.50 -5.19 -5.38
C PHE A 71 -3.34 -4.20 -5.45
N GLY A 72 -2.27 -4.42 -4.69
CA GLY A 72 -1.06 -3.58 -4.72
C GLY A 72 -0.41 -3.54 -6.10
N ILE A 73 -0.28 -4.70 -6.76
CA ILE A 73 0.24 -4.78 -8.14
C ILE A 73 -0.73 -4.10 -9.12
N ALA A 74 -2.02 -4.45 -9.09
CA ALA A 74 -3.01 -3.89 -10.01
C ALA A 74 -3.11 -2.37 -9.90
N ALA A 75 -3.13 -1.85 -8.68
CA ALA A 75 -3.22 -0.42 -8.44
C ALA A 75 -1.91 0.32 -8.72
N THR A 76 -0.74 -0.29 -8.48
CA THR A 76 0.55 0.29 -8.88
C THR A 76 0.68 0.35 -10.41
N LEU A 77 0.21 -0.66 -11.12
CA LEU A 77 0.12 -0.65 -12.58
C LEU A 77 -0.82 0.46 -13.06
N ALA A 78 -2.02 0.55 -12.49
CA ALA A 78 -3.00 1.59 -12.85
C ALA A 78 -2.48 3.00 -12.54
N ALA A 79 -1.89 3.23 -11.37
CA ALA A 79 -1.25 4.49 -11.00
C ALA A 79 -0.07 4.79 -11.94
N GLY A 80 0.73 3.77 -12.28
CA GLY A 80 1.78 3.86 -13.28
C GLY A 80 1.28 4.34 -14.63
N TRP A 81 0.15 3.78 -15.09
CA TRP A 81 -0.45 4.13 -16.36
C TRP A 81 -1.07 5.54 -16.33
N VAL A 82 -1.88 5.86 -15.33
CA VAL A 82 -2.55 7.18 -15.22
C VAL A 82 -1.53 8.31 -15.04
N LEU A 83 -0.50 8.11 -14.21
CA LEU A 83 0.46 9.18 -13.90
C LEU A 83 1.63 9.26 -14.88
N PHE A 84 1.94 8.17 -15.61
CA PHE A 84 3.15 8.10 -16.44
C PHE A 84 2.95 7.55 -17.86
N ALA A 85 1.74 7.15 -18.29
CA ALA A 85 1.51 6.75 -19.69
C ALA A 85 1.51 7.94 -20.68
N SER A 86 1.82 9.16 -20.21
CA SER A 86 1.97 10.35 -21.04
C SER A 86 3.40 10.53 -21.61
N ALA A 87 4.18 9.47 -21.80
CA ALA A 87 5.53 9.53 -22.37
C ALA A 87 5.71 8.52 -23.51
#